data_AF-A0A1I1TQY4-F1
#
_entry.id   AF-A0A1I1TQY4-F1
#
_cell.length_a   1.000
_cell.length_b   1.000
_cell.length_c   1.000
_cell.angle_alpha   90.00
_cell.angle_beta   90.00
_cell.angle_gamma   90.00
#
_symmetry.space_group_name_H-M   'P 1'
#
loop_
_entity.id
_entity.type
_entity.pdbx_description
1 polymer ?
#
loop_
_entity_poly.entity_id
_entity_poly.type
_entity_poly.pdbx_seq_one_letter_code
_entity_poly.pdbx_strand_id
1 'polypeptide(L)'
;MVQLTKSYRSTKQLTDFTKQVLRQGEKIESFNRQGPKPTLWQRSDSEAIHVLTEILKQNNIDKLTTAIITKDLASAQVVAQKLKANGTKAVLIATANQRLVDGTLVIPSYLAKGLEFDAVIMWDASKNNYHKLDETQLVYTITSRAMYKLDIIYTGEKSPLLDVDQHTYIEK
;
A
#
# COMPACT_ATOMS: atom_id res chain seq x y z
N MET A 1 4.76 27.09 -16.70
CA MET A 1 4.19 26.18 -15.69
C MET A 1 4.08 24.81 -16.33
N VAL A 2 4.86 23.82 -15.88
CA VAL A 2 4.77 22.46 -16.42
C VAL A 2 3.68 21.74 -15.63
N GLN A 3 2.51 21.55 -16.24
CA GLN A 3 1.54 20.58 -15.74
C GLN A 3 2.22 19.20 -15.76
N LEU A 4 2.31 18.55 -14.60
CA LEU A 4 2.82 17.20 -14.44
C LEU A 4 1.81 16.19 -15.01
N THR A 5 1.70 16.09 -16.34
CA THR A 5 0.90 15.07 -17.05
C THR A 5 1.70 13.79 -17.29
N LYS A 6 2.58 13.39 -16.36
CA LYS A 6 3.44 12.20 -16.56
C LYS A 6 2.87 10.96 -15.88
N SER A 7 2.18 10.18 -16.72
CA SER A 7 1.88 8.75 -16.67
C SER A 7 2.33 7.99 -15.42
N TYR A 8 1.37 7.64 -14.56
CA TYR A 8 1.59 6.66 -13.49
C TYR A 8 1.80 5.27 -14.12
N ARG A 9 2.93 4.61 -13.82
CA ARG A 9 3.32 3.29 -14.39
C ARG A 9 2.49 2.10 -13.86
N SER A 10 1.54 2.40 -12.97
CA SER A 10 0.65 1.41 -12.39
C SER A 10 -0.25 0.76 -13.44
N THR A 11 -0.75 -0.43 -13.12
CA THR A 11 -1.75 -1.09 -13.97
C THR A 11 -3.03 -0.28 -14.02
N LYS A 12 -3.86 -0.53 -15.04
CA LYS A 12 -5.17 0.09 -15.18
C LYS A 12 -6.03 -0.12 -13.93
N GLN A 13 -6.05 -1.34 -13.39
CA GLN A 13 -6.83 -1.72 -12.22
C GLN A 13 -6.42 -0.92 -10.98
N LEU A 14 -5.12 -0.77 -10.72
CA LEU A 14 -4.63 0.03 -9.60
C LEU A 14 -4.92 1.51 -9.79
N THR A 15 -4.78 2.02 -11.02
CA THR A 15 -5.08 3.42 -11.35
C THR A 15 -6.56 3.73 -11.15
N ASP A 16 -7.44 2.85 -11.65
CA ASP A 16 -8.89 3.00 -11.55
C ASP A 16 -9.37 2.95 -10.10
N PHE A 17 -8.75 2.12 -9.25
CA PHE A 17 -9.00 2.12 -7.81
C PHE A 17 -8.49 3.41 -7.14
N THR A 18 -7.22 3.76 -7.37
CA THR A 18 -6.52 4.80 -6.62
C THR A 18 -7.07 6.21 -6.90
N LYS A 19 -7.52 6.48 -8.13
CA LYS A 19 -8.12 7.78 -8.48
C LYS A 19 -9.42 8.07 -7.74
N GLN A 20 -10.14 7.04 -7.27
CA GLN A 20 -11.38 7.22 -6.51
C GLN A 20 -11.12 7.60 -5.05
N VAL A 21 -9.93 7.29 -4.53
CA VAL A 21 -9.51 7.73 -3.19
C VAL A 21 -9.46 9.26 -3.15
N LEU A 22 -9.03 9.90 -4.24
CA LEU A 22 -9.10 11.35 -4.37
C LEU A 22 -10.55 11.79 -4.55
N ARG A 23 -11.07 12.57 -3.60
CA ARG A 23 -12.42 13.15 -3.70
C ARG A 23 -12.51 14.31 -4.72
N GLN A 24 -11.38 14.77 -5.24
CA GLN A 24 -11.30 15.79 -6.27
C GLN A 24 -10.75 15.13 -7.53
N GLY A 25 -11.57 15.07 -8.58
CA GLY A 25 -11.34 14.33 -9.82
C GLY A 25 -10.18 14.85 -10.66
N GLU A 26 -8.96 14.62 -10.18
CA GLU A 26 -7.76 14.78 -10.99
C GLU A 26 -7.86 13.83 -12.19
N LYS A 27 -7.67 14.38 -13.39
CA LYS A 27 -7.62 13.58 -14.62
C LYS A 27 -6.31 12.80 -14.63
N ILE A 28 -6.34 11.63 -14.02
CA ILE A 28 -5.24 10.66 -14.07
C ILE A 28 -5.44 9.79 -15.31
N GLU A 29 -4.55 9.92 -16.27
CA GLU A 29 -4.53 9.04 -17.45
C GLU A 29 -3.95 7.67 -17.06
N SER A 30 -4.74 6.62 -17.25
CA SER A 30 -4.32 5.24 -17.03
C SER A 30 -3.49 4.74 -18.21
N PHE A 31 -2.33 4.14 -17.93
CA PHE A 31 -1.64 3.34 -18.93
C PHE A 31 -2.42 2.04 -19.19
N ASN A 32 -2.43 1.52 -20.42
CA ASN A 32 -3.17 0.30 -20.79
C ASN A 32 -2.54 -1.02 -20.27
N ARG A 33 -1.61 -0.96 -19.31
CA ARG A 33 -1.00 -2.13 -18.69
C ARG A 33 -2.03 -2.84 -17.81
N GLN A 34 -2.31 -4.11 -18.11
CA GLN A 34 -3.23 -4.93 -17.32
C GLN A 34 -2.51 -5.56 -16.12
N GLY A 35 -3.25 -5.76 -15.04
CA GLY A 35 -2.78 -6.50 -13.86
C GLY A 35 -3.92 -6.86 -12.92
N PRO A 36 -3.61 -7.41 -11.73
CA PRO A 36 -4.63 -7.78 -10.76
C PRO A 36 -5.36 -6.56 -10.21
N LYS A 37 -6.61 -6.77 -9.78
CA LYS A 37 -7.30 -5.80 -8.92
C LYS A 37 -6.60 -5.72 -7.55
N PRO A 38 -6.61 -4.55 -6.89
CA PRO A 38 -6.29 -4.46 -5.46
C PRO A 38 -7.09 -5.49 -4.65
N THR A 39 -6.47 -6.03 -3.62
CA THR A 39 -7.15 -6.93 -2.68
C THR A 39 -7.24 -6.28 -1.30
N LEU A 40 -8.45 -6.24 -0.74
CA LEU A 40 -8.73 -5.79 0.62
C LEU A 40 -8.87 -7.01 1.52
N TRP A 41 -8.14 -7.03 2.62
CA TRP A 41 -8.09 -8.12 3.58
C TRP A 41 -8.61 -7.64 4.93
N GLN A 42 -9.84 -8.02 5.28
CA GLN A 42 -10.38 -7.74 6.61
C GLN A 42 -9.97 -8.85 7.56
N ARG A 43 -9.11 -8.56 8.54
CA ARG A 43 -8.64 -9.58 9.47
C ARG A 43 -8.80 -9.15 10.92
N SER A 44 -8.80 -10.12 11.83
CA SER A 44 -8.54 -9.83 13.23
C SER A 44 -7.06 -9.42 13.42
N ASP A 45 -6.76 -8.76 14.54
CA ASP A 45 -5.38 -8.39 14.88
C ASP A 45 -4.42 -9.59 14.94
N SER A 46 -4.93 -10.76 15.36
CA SER A 46 -4.18 -12.01 15.40
C SER A 46 -3.87 -12.58 14.01
N GLU A 47 -4.77 -12.37 13.03
CA GLU A 47 -4.63 -12.93 11.68
C GLU A 47 -3.92 -11.98 10.71
N ALA A 48 -3.93 -10.68 10.98
CA ALA A 48 -3.38 -9.66 10.09
C ALA A 48 -1.89 -9.89 9.76
N ILE A 49 -1.10 -10.37 10.73
CA ILE A 49 0.31 -10.72 10.47
C ILE A 49 0.42 -12.01 9.66
N HIS A 50 -0.44 -12.98 9.89
CA HIS A 50 -0.42 -14.22 9.13
C HIS A 50 -0.65 -13.93 7.64
N VAL A 51 -1.72 -13.22 7.31
CA VAL A 51 -2.03 -12.85 5.91
C VAL A 51 -0.92 -11.99 5.30
N LEU A 52 -0.32 -11.07 6.08
CA LEU A 52 0.84 -10.30 5.64
C LEU A 52 1.99 -11.23 5.21
N THR A 53 2.32 -12.24 6.01
CA THR A 53 3.39 -13.19 5.66
C THR A 53 3.06 -14.03 4.44
N GLU A 54 1.80 -14.39 4.22
CA GLU A 54 1.36 -15.12 3.02
C GLU A 54 1.51 -14.27 1.76
N ILE A 55 1.07 -13.00 1.81
CA ILE A 55 1.23 -12.04 0.71
C ILE A 55 2.71 -11.86 0.39
N LEU A 56 3.56 -11.68 1.40
CA LEU A 56 5.02 -11.53 1.20
C LEU A 56 5.64 -12.77 0.56
N LYS A 57 5.25 -13.98 1.00
CA LYS A 57 5.72 -15.24 0.39
C LYS A 57 5.33 -15.33 -1.08
N GLN A 58 4.08 -15.00 -1.41
CA GLN A 58 3.60 -15.00 -2.78
C GLN A 58 4.35 -13.98 -3.64
N ASN A 59 4.51 -12.75 -3.14
CA ASN A 59 5.23 -11.72 -3.87
C ASN A 59 6.71 -12.09 -4.12
N ASN A 60 7.34 -12.81 -3.19
CA ASN A 60 8.70 -13.31 -3.36
C ASN A 60 8.78 -14.41 -4.43
N ILE A 61 7.80 -15.32 -4.49
CA ILE A 61 7.67 -16.32 -5.57
C ILE A 61 7.51 -15.60 -6.93
N ASP A 62 6.72 -14.54 -6.96
CA ASP A 62 6.46 -13.72 -8.15
C ASP A 62 7.61 -12.75 -8.47
N LYS A 63 8.69 -12.74 -7.67
CA LYS A 63 9.87 -11.86 -7.80
C LYS A 63 9.52 -10.37 -7.80
N LEU A 64 8.52 -9.97 -7.03
CA LEU A 64 8.07 -8.58 -6.92
C LEU A 64 8.84 -7.85 -5.79
N THR A 65 9.38 -6.67 -6.10
CA THR A 65 9.85 -5.75 -5.06
C THR A 65 8.66 -5.29 -4.22
N THR A 66 8.67 -5.60 -2.91
CA THR A 66 7.51 -5.37 -2.03
C THR A 66 7.83 -4.38 -0.92
N ALA A 67 7.00 -3.35 -0.80
CA ALA A 67 7.02 -2.43 0.33
C ALA A 67 5.74 -2.54 1.16
N ILE A 68 5.90 -2.69 2.47
CA ILE A 68 4.85 -2.50 3.44
C ILE A 68 4.88 -1.04 3.85
N ILE A 69 3.81 -0.31 3.52
CA ILE A 69 3.71 1.10 3.84
C ILE A 69 2.74 1.27 5.00
N THR A 70 3.26 1.87 6.07
CA THR A 70 2.52 2.14 7.30
C THR A 70 2.24 3.64 7.44
N LYS A 71 1.29 4.02 8.31
CA LYS A 71 0.96 5.42 8.55
C LYS A 71 2.18 6.21 9.01
N ASP A 72 2.89 5.71 10.02
CA ASP A 72 3.98 6.37 10.71
C ASP A 72 5.10 5.39 11.11
N LEU A 73 6.18 5.93 11.68
CA LEU A 73 7.35 5.14 12.08
C LEU A 73 7.04 4.18 13.22
N ALA A 74 6.16 4.55 14.15
CA ALA A 74 5.80 3.69 15.27
C ALA A 74 5.12 2.42 14.75
N SER A 75 4.18 2.58 13.81
CA SER A 75 3.51 1.48 13.11
C SER A 75 4.52 0.63 12.33
N ALA A 76 5.46 1.26 11.61
CA ALA A 76 6.53 0.56 10.88
C ALA A 76 7.39 -0.32 11.80
N GLN A 77 7.78 0.21 12.98
CA GLN A 77 8.56 -0.52 13.97
C GLN A 77 7.81 -1.74 14.51
N VAL A 78 6.52 -1.58 14.84
CA VAL A 78 5.66 -2.68 15.32
C VAL A 78 5.56 -3.78 14.27
N VAL A 79 5.30 -3.43 13.00
CA VAL A 79 5.22 -4.41 11.90
C VAL A 79 6.55 -5.13 11.71
N ALA A 80 7.67 -4.40 11.67
CA ALA A 80 9.00 -4.99 11.51
C ALA A 80 9.34 -5.97 12.66
N GLN A 81 8.98 -5.63 13.90
CA GLN A 81 9.15 -6.52 15.06
C GLN A 81 8.29 -7.78 14.94
N LYS A 82 7.01 -7.64 14.58
CA LYS A 82 6.09 -8.79 14.40
C LYS A 82 6.56 -9.72 13.27
N LEU A 83 7.02 -9.18 12.15
CA LEU A 83 7.59 -9.97 11.06
C LEU A 83 8.85 -10.73 11.49
N LYS A 84 9.76 -10.06 12.21
CA LYS A 84 10.97 -10.69 12.77
C LYS A 84 10.63 -11.84 13.72
N ALA A 85 9.64 -11.65 14.60
CA ALA A 85 9.17 -12.71 15.51
C ALA A 85 8.57 -13.91 14.77
N ASN A 86 8.01 -13.71 13.57
CA ASN A 86 7.49 -14.75 12.69
C ASN A 86 8.54 -15.30 11.71
N GLY A 87 9.84 -15.00 11.91
CA GLY A 87 10.92 -15.48 11.04
C GLY A 87 10.93 -14.88 9.63
N THR A 88 10.16 -13.81 9.39
CA THR A 88 10.12 -13.13 8.09
C THR A 88 11.11 -11.97 8.07
N LYS A 89 12.08 -12.02 7.15
CA LYS A 89 13.08 -10.96 6.99
C LYS A 89 12.47 -9.76 6.29
N ALA A 90 12.45 -8.62 6.97
CA ALA A 90 12.08 -7.33 6.40
C ALA A 90 13.01 -6.23 6.92
N VAL A 91 13.25 -5.21 6.10
CA VAL A 91 14.14 -4.10 6.42
C VAL A 91 13.31 -2.86 6.73
N LEU A 92 13.41 -2.37 7.96
CA LEU A 92 12.80 -1.10 8.35
C LEU A 92 13.60 0.06 7.74
N ILE A 93 12.90 0.92 7.00
CA ILE A 93 13.44 2.19 6.49
C ILE A 93 12.97 3.29 7.45
N ALA A 94 13.89 3.78 8.30
CA ALA A 94 13.57 4.76 9.33
C ALA A 94 13.97 6.20 8.96
N THR A 95 14.85 6.36 7.96
CA THR A 95 15.36 7.68 7.52
C THR A 95 15.42 7.77 5.99
N ALA A 96 15.33 8.99 5.45
CA ALA A 96 15.37 9.22 4.00
C ALA A 96 16.73 8.92 3.35
N ASN A 97 17.81 8.97 4.12
CA ASN A 97 19.18 8.75 3.62
C ASN A 97 19.58 7.27 3.64
N GLN A 98 18.72 6.39 4.16
CA GLN A 98 18.99 4.96 4.20
C GLN A 98 18.90 4.39 2.78
N ARG A 99 19.94 3.67 2.36
CA ARG A 99 19.96 3.01 1.05
C ARG A 99 18.86 1.94 1.02
N LEU A 100 18.01 1.99 0.00
CA LEU A 100 17.07 0.91 -0.27
C LEU A 100 17.86 -0.33 -0.69
N VAL A 101 17.50 -1.47 -0.09
CA VAL A 101 18.12 -2.76 -0.33
C VAL A 101 17.09 -3.71 -0.91
N ASP A 102 17.56 -4.76 -1.60
CA ASP A 102 16.69 -5.78 -2.13
C ASP A 102 15.95 -6.52 -1.00
N GLY A 103 14.70 -6.90 -1.26
CA GLY A 103 13.85 -7.65 -0.36
C GLY A 103 12.62 -6.87 0.11
N THR A 104 12.00 -7.36 1.19
CA THR A 104 10.82 -6.72 1.79
C THR A 104 11.22 -5.49 2.59
N LEU A 105 10.61 -4.35 2.28
CA LEU A 105 10.83 -3.10 2.98
C LEU A 105 9.62 -2.76 3.87
N VAL A 106 9.86 -2.21 5.05
CA VAL A 106 8.81 -1.60 5.90
C VAL A 106 9.10 -0.11 5.99
N ILE A 107 8.18 0.72 5.51
CA ILE A 107 8.43 2.15 5.28
C ILE A 107 7.26 2.96 5.87
N PRO A 108 7.52 4.02 6.65
CA PRO A 108 6.46 4.96 7.01
C PRO A 108 6.11 5.83 5.80
N SER A 109 4.83 6.16 5.65
CA SER A 109 4.27 6.84 4.48
C SER A 109 5.03 8.08 4.03
N TYR A 110 5.52 8.90 4.96
CA TYR A 110 6.25 10.14 4.65
C TYR A 110 7.61 9.90 3.98
N LEU A 111 8.19 8.70 4.11
CA LEU A 111 9.42 8.29 3.41
C LEU A 111 9.14 7.56 2.08
N ALA A 112 7.89 7.19 1.80
CA ALA A 112 7.52 6.53 0.55
C ALA A 112 7.39 7.51 -0.63
N LYS A 113 7.38 8.82 -0.38
CA LYS A 113 7.22 9.85 -1.42
C LYS A 113 8.37 9.77 -2.43
N GLY A 114 8.02 9.64 -3.71
CA GLY A 114 9.00 9.54 -4.81
C GLY A 114 9.58 8.14 -5.02
N LEU A 115 9.15 7.15 -4.24
CA LEU A 115 9.45 5.74 -4.45
C LEU A 115 8.31 5.07 -5.23
N GLU A 116 8.64 3.99 -5.93
CA GLU A 116 7.70 3.11 -6.63
C GLU A 116 8.12 1.66 -6.38
N PHE A 117 7.17 0.75 -6.20
CA PHE A 117 7.41 -0.66 -5.93
C PHE A 117 6.52 -1.53 -6.81
N ASP A 118 6.97 -2.73 -7.17
CA ASP A 118 6.14 -3.66 -7.93
C ASP A 118 4.87 -4.02 -7.13
N ALA A 119 5.03 -4.28 -5.84
CA ALA A 119 3.96 -4.57 -4.91
C ALA A 119 3.98 -3.65 -3.68
N VAL A 120 2.80 -3.19 -3.26
CA VAL A 120 2.62 -2.44 -2.01
C VAL A 120 1.59 -3.14 -1.13
N ILE A 121 1.88 -3.17 0.17
CA ILE A 121 0.95 -3.59 1.20
C ILE A 121 0.67 -2.37 2.09
N MET A 122 -0.53 -1.79 2.00
CA MET A 122 -0.97 -0.75 2.92
C MET A 122 -1.38 -1.41 4.24
N TRP A 123 -0.66 -1.09 5.31
CA TRP A 123 -0.89 -1.69 6.61
C TRP A 123 -1.88 -0.89 7.46
N ASP A 124 -2.79 -1.62 8.10
CA ASP A 124 -3.80 -1.13 9.04
C ASP A 124 -4.64 0.02 8.47
N ALA A 125 -5.29 -0.22 7.32
CA ALA A 125 -6.20 0.72 6.68
C ALA A 125 -7.59 0.79 7.37
N SER A 126 -7.61 0.71 8.70
CA SER A 126 -8.81 0.75 9.52
C SER A 126 -9.32 2.18 9.70
N LYS A 127 -10.59 2.33 10.08
CA LYS A 127 -11.19 3.62 10.47
C LYS A 127 -10.44 4.27 11.63
N ASN A 128 -10.00 3.49 12.62
CA ASN A 128 -9.26 4.03 13.75
C ASN A 128 -7.95 4.69 13.30
N ASN A 129 -7.27 4.11 12.31
CA ASN A 129 -5.99 4.60 11.82
C ASN A 129 -6.11 5.66 10.72
N TYR A 130 -7.13 5.57 9.86
CA TYR A 130 -7.37 6.54 8.77
C TYR A 130 -8.85 6.92 8.76
N HIS A 131 -9.19 8.11 9.25
CA HIS A 131 -10.59 8.57 9.33
C HIS A 131 -10.79 10.03 8.92
N LYS A 132 -9.74 10.85 8.94
CA LYS A 132 -9.87 12.28 8.70
C LYS A 132 -9.79 12.55 7.21
N LEU A 133 -10.60 13.50 6.74
CA LEU A 133 -10.64 13.85 5.33
C LEU A 133 -9.30 14.40 4.80
N ASP A 134 -8.51 15.05 5.64
CA ASP A 134 -7.16 15.53 5.32
C ASP A 134 -6.14 14.39 5.15
N GLU A 135 -6.46 13.17 5.61
CA GLU A 135 -5.65 11.96 5.39
C GLU A 135 -5.92 11.32 4.01
N THR A 136 -6.90 11.82 3.23
CA THR A 136 -7.16 11.31 1.86
C THR A 136 -5.90 11.36 0.99
N GLN A 137 -5.15 12.47 1.05
CA GLN A 137 -3.91 12.61 0.27
C GLN A 137 -2.86 11.58 0.72
N LEU A 138 -2.84 11.24 2.01
CA LEU A 138 -1.95 10.23 2.56
C LEU A 138 -2.31 8.85 2.03
N VAL A 139 -3.59 8.44 2.09
CA VAL A 139 -4.05 7.16 1.53
C VAL A 139 -3.73 7.06 0.05
N TYR A 140 -4.02 8.10 -0.73
CA TYR A 140 -3.66 8.17 -2.15
C TYR A 140 -2.15 8.02 -2.36
N THR A 141 -1.34 8.73 -1.56
CA THR A 141 0.12 8.68 -1.66
C THR A 141 0.66 7.29 -1.38
N ILE A 142 0.02 6.50 -0.51
CA ILE A 142 0.39 5.12 -0.20
C ILE A 142 -0.01 4.18 -1.35
N THR A 143 -1.27 4.21 -1.76
CA THR A 143 -1.80 3.28 -2.76
C THR A 143 -1.20 3.53 -4.15
N SER A 144 -0.86 4.78 -4.47
CA SER A 144 -0.22 5.15 -5.75
C SER A 144 1.23 4.69 -5.88
N ARG A 145 1.82 4.05 -4.85
CA ARG A 145 3.21 3.52 -4.91
C ARG A 145 3.28 2.15 -5.56
N ALA A 146 2.16 1.46 -5.70
CA ALA A 146 2.09 0.16 -6.33
C ALA A 146 2.09 0.27 -7.86
N MET A 147 3.04 -0.41 -8.51
CA MET A 147 3.13 -0.47 -9.96
C MET A 147 2.37 -1.67 -10.56
N TYR A 148 2.24 -2.78 -9.82
CA TYR A 148 1.63 -4.00 -10.33
C TYR A 148 0.60 -4.61 -9.37
N LYS A 149 0.91 -4.73 -8.07
CA LYS A 149 0.05 -5.38 -7.07
C LYS A 149 -0.16 -4.47 -5.85
N LEU A 150 -1.40 -4.41 -5.36
CA LEU A 150 -1.78 -3.66 -4.17
C LEU A 150 -2.60 -4.55 -3.24
N ASP A 151 -2.12 -4.73 -2.02
CA ASP A 151 -2.86 -5.37 -0.94
C ASP A 151 -3.11 -4.33 0.16
N ILE A 152 -4.32 -4.31 0.70
CA ILE A 152 -4.73 -3.40 1.77
C ILE A 152 -5.24 -4.25 2.92
N ILE A 153 -4.52 -4.23 4.04
CA ILE A 153 -4.89 -5.00 5.24
C ILE A 153 -5.49 -4.04 6.25
N TYR A 154 -6.63 -4.40 6.83
CA TYR A 154 -7.24 -3.64 7.91
C TYR A 154 -7.88 -4.57 8.95
N THR A 155 -7.96 -4.08 10.18
CA THR A 155 -8.65 -4.76 11.27
C THR A 155 -9.84 -3.91 11.74
N GLY A 156 -10.91 -4.58 12.19
CA GLY A 156 -12.15 -3.90 12.55
C GLY A 156 -12.85 -3.28 11.33
N GLU A 157 -13.21 -1.99 11.44
CA GLU A 157 -13.92 -1.25 10.39
C GLU A 157 -12.96 -0.70 9.33
N LYS A 158 -13.32 -0.85 8.05
CA LYS A 158 -12.60 -0.24 6.91
C LYS A 158 -12.56 1.28 7.05
N SER A 159 -11.43 1.89 6.69
CA SER A 159 -11.33 3.36 6.61
C SER A 159 -12.43 3.96 5.70
N PRO A 160 -13.13 5.03 6.13
CA PRO A 160 -14.07 5.77 5.28
C PRO A 160 -13.38 6.50 4.11
N LEU A 161 -12.04 6.50 4.06
CA LEU A 161 -11.27 7.05 2.95
C LEU A 161 -11.07 6.03 1.81
N LEU A 162 -11.45 4.76 2.05
CA LEU A 162 -11.50 3.68 1.06
C LEU A 162 -12.95 3.36 0.64
N ASP A 163 -13.79 4.39 0.63
CA ASP A 163 -15.14 4.33 0.05
C ASP A 163 -15.04 4.49 -1.48
N VAL A 164 -14.77 3.36 -2.14
CA VAL A 164 -14.52 3.25 -3.57
C VAL A 164 -15.40 2.15 -4.15
N ASP A 165 -15.63 2.18 -5.47
CA ASP A 165 -16.46 1.20 -6.17
C ASP A 165 -15.94 -0.24 -5.96
N GLN A 166 -16.83 -1.09 -5.44
CA GLN A 166 -16.57 -2.50 -5.17
C GLN A 166 -16.12 -3.29 -6.40
N HIS A 167 -16.47 -2.84 -7.62
CA HIS A 167 -16.01 -3.49 -8.85
C HIS A 167 -14.51 -3.28 -9.09
N THR A 168 -13.86 -2.35 -8.39
CA THR A 168 -12.45 -2.01 -8.59
C THR A 168 -11.50 -2.76 -7.67
N TYR A 169 -11.98 -3.57 -6.73
CA TYR A 169 -11.15 -4.39 -5.85
C TYR A 169 -11.75 -5.78 -5.62
N ILE A 170 -11.00 -6.64 -4.92
CA ILE A 170 -11.46 -7.94 -4.42
C ILE A 170 -11.43 -7.87 -2.89
N GLU A 171 -12.50 -8.32 -2.23
CA GLU A 171 -12.56 -8.39 -0.76
C GLU A 171 -12.35 -9.83 -0.29
N LYS A 172 -11.56 -10.01 0.77
CA LYS A 172 -11.17 -11.31 1.33
C LYS A 172 -11.10 -11.32 2.85
#